data_AF-A0A7S0STU9-F1
#
_entry.id   AF-A0A7S0STU9-F1
#
_cell.length_a   1.000
_cell.length_b   1.000
_cell.length_c   1.000
_cell.angle_alpha   90.00
_cell.angle_beta   90.00
_cell.angle_gamma   90.00
#
_symmetry.space_group_name_H-M   'P 1'
#
loop_
_entity.id
_entity.type
_entity.pdbx_description
1 polymer ?
#
loop_
_entity_poly.entity_id
_entity_poly.type
_entity_poly.pdbx_seq_one_letter_code
_entity_poly.pdbx_strand_id
1 'polypeptide(L)'
;VIVPCNIVKEYYEYVSCICGFDDMITIININETLYINNKQLLDSYYKDFIHQLVSVPVYHCVNAFAVVITFANDIKICYSGDCRPNNNLTRLGLHCDLLIHEATFD
;
A
#
# COMPACT_ATOMS: atom_id res chain seq x y z
N VAL A 1 -7.48 -4.61 -33.89
CA VAL A 1 -6.81 -5.38 -32.81
C VAL A 1 -6.48 -4.40 -31.71
N ILE A 2 -7.19 -4.47 -30.58
CA ILE A 2 -6.89 -3.62 -29.42
C ILE A 2 -5.73 -4.31 -28.70
N VAL A 3 -4.56 -3.68 -28.69
CA VAL A 3 -3.41 -4.17 -27.93
C VAL A 3 -3.54 -3.57 -26.53
N PRO A 4 -3.68 -4.37 -25.46
CA PRO A 4 -3.78 -3.85 -24.11
C PRO A 4 -2.46 -3.13 -23.74
N CYS A 5 -2.60 -1.98 -23.07
CA CYS A 5 -1.48 -1.26 -22.46
C CYS A 5 -0.71 -2.19 -21.50
N ASN A 6 0.61 -2.03 -21.39
CA ASN A 6 1.47 -2.84 -20.50
C ASN A 6 0.92 -2.94 -19.06
N ILE A 7 0.31 -1.87 -18.54
CA ILE A 7 -0.33 -1.83 -17.21
C ILE A 7 -1.47 -2.87 -17.10
N VAL A 8 -2.27 -3.03 -18.15
CA VAL A 8 -3.36 -4.01 -18.18
C VAL A 8 -2.80 -5.43 -18.21
N LYS A 9 -1.65 -5.62 -18.87
CA LYS A 9 -0.96 -6.92 -18.95
C LYS A 9 -0.35 -7.32 -17.61
N GLU A 10 0.31 -6.39 -16.91
CA GLU A 10 0.82 -6.57 -15.55
C GLU A 10 -0.30 -6.88 -14.55
N TYR A 11 -1.47 -6.24 -14.70
CA TYR A 11 -2.65 -6.57 -13.89
C TYR A 11 -3.12 -8.01 -14.10
N TYR A 12 -3.18 -8.51 -15.34
CA TYR A 12 -3.56 -9.90 -15.61
C TYR A 12 -2.50 -10.90 -15.14
N GLU A 13 -1.22 -10.56 -15.24
CA GLU A 13 -0.13 -11.38 -14.68
C GLU A 13 -0.25 -11.45 -13.15
N TYR A 14 -0.50 -10.33 -12.48
CA TYR A 14 -0.77 -10.29 -11.05
C TYR A 14 -1.99 -11.14 -10.67
N VAL A 15 -3.13 -10.97 -11.35
CA VAL A 15 -4.36 -11.75 -11.13
C VAL A 15 -4.10 -13.25 -11.32
N SER A 16 -3.24 -13.62 -12.27
CA SER A 16 -2.88 -15.02 -12.50
C SER A 16 -2.02 -15.58 -11.36
N CYS A 17 -1.12 -14.77 -10.77
CA CYS A 17 -0.32 -15.17 -9.61
C CYS A 17 -1.12 -15.37 -8.33
N ILE A 18 -2.26 -14.69 -8.19
CA ILE A 18 -3.15 -14.82 -7.02
C ILE A 18 -4.34 -15.76 -7.25
N CYS A 19 -4.44 -16.37 -8.44
CA CYS A 19 -5.52 -17.30 -8.78
C CYS A 19 -5.57 -18.47 -7.79
N GLY A 20 -6.74 -18.70 -7.17
CA GLY A 20 -6.92 -19.73 -6.14
C GLY A 20 -6.70 -19.24 -4.71
N PHE A 21 -6.34 -17.96 -4.52
CA PHE A 21 -6.32 -17.29 -3.22
C PHE A 21 -7.50 -16.33 -3.06
N ASP A 22 -8.54 -16.45 -3.89
CA ASP A 22 -9.69 -15.55 -3.92
C ASP A 22 -10.40 -15.43 -2.56
N ASP A 23 -10.40 -16.51 -1.77
CA ASP A 23 -10.95 -16.53 -0.41
C ASP A 23 -9.98 -16.00 0.67
N MET A 24 -8.70 -15.83 0.34
CA MET A 24 -7.64 -15.37 1.25
C MET A 24 -7.22 -13.93 1.00
N ILE A 25 -7.50 -13.39 -0.19
CA ILE A 25 -7.05 -12.07 -0.63
C ILE A 25 -8.27 -11.21 -0.95
N THR A 26 -8.39 -10.08 -0.24
CA THR A 26 -9.32 -9.02 -0.62
C THR A 26 -8.57 -7.96 -1.42
N ILE A 27 -8.90 -7.82 -2.70
CA ILE A 27 -8.38 -6.72 -3.53
C ILE A 27 -9.21 -5.48 -3.27
N ILE A 28 -8.53 -4.39 -2.93
CA ILE A 28 -9.15 -3.11 -2.65
C ILE A 28 -8.59 -2.12 -3.65
N ASN A 29 -9.45 -1.54 -4.47
CA ASN A 29 -9.03 -0.50 -5.39
C ASN A 29 -8.82 0.81 -4.62
N ILE A 30 -7.56 1.23 -4.50
CA ILE A 30 -7.14 2.40 -3.71
C ILE A 30 -6.98 3.66 -4.58
N ASN A 31 -7.39 3.61 -5.86
CA ASN A 31 -7.13 4.67 -6.84
C ASN A 31 -7.71 6.04 -6.44
N GLU A 32 -8.75 6.07 -5.61
CA GLU A 32 -9.37 7.31 -5.13
C GLU A 32 -8.85 7.79 -3.76
N THR A 33 -8.06 6.97 -3.08
CA THR A 33 -7.74 7.15 -1.65
C THR A 33 -6.26 7.42 -1.36
N LEU A 34 -5.39 7.25 -2.35
CA LEU A 34 -3.97 7.62 -2.24
C LEU A 34 -3.72 9.12 -2.54
N TYR A 35 -4.59 9.80 -3.29
CA TYR A 35 -4.37 11.17 -3.76
C TYR A 35 -5.36 12.22 -3.25
N ILE A 36 -6.50 11.80 -2.71
CA ILE A 36 -7.56 12.71 -2.28
C ILE A 36 -7.80 12.44 -0.80
N ASN A 37 -7.92 13.50 0.01
CA ASN A 37 -8.32 13.47 1.42
C ASN A 37 -9.76 12.92 1.63
N ASN A 38 -10.20 11.92 0.86
CA ASN A 38 -11.56 11.40 0.83
C ASN A 38 -11.72 10.26 1.84
N LYS A 39 -11.56 10.62 3.11
CA LYS A 39 -11.67 9.72 4.28
C LYS A 39 -12.98 8.93 4.33
N GLN A 40 -14.06 9.49 3.77
CA GLN A 40 -15.42 8.94 3.90
C GLN A 40 -15.63 7.59 3.21
N LEU A 41 -15.01 7.35 2.05
CA LEU A 41 -15.18 6.08 1.31
C LEU A 41 -14.39 4.92 1.92
N LEU A 42 -13.25 5.21 2.56
CA LEU A 42 -12.49 4.19 3.30
C LEU A 42 -13.22 3.77 4.58
N ASP A 43 -13.86 4.73 5.25
CA ASP A 43 -14.53 4.50 6.53
C ASP A 43 -15.69 3.49 6.43
N SER A 44 -16.42 3.43 5.31
CA SER A 44 -17.57 2.52 5.21
C SER A 44 -17.20 1.04 5.04
N TYR A 45 -16.03 0.75 4.46
CA TYR A 45 -15.61 -0.63 4.19
C TYR A 45 -14.61 -1.15 5.22
N TYR A 46 -13.79 -0.27 5.79
CA TYR A 46 -12.65 -0.68 6.61
C TYR A 46 -12.61 -0.07 7.99
N LYS A 47 -13.48 0.86 8.38
CA LYS A 47 -13.35 1.50 9.71
C LYS A 47 -13.35 0.53 10.89
N ASP A 48 -14.03 -0.60 10.73
CA ASP A 48 -14.07 -1.66 11.75
C ASP A 48 -12.77 -2.49 11.78
N PHE A 49 -11.90 -2.38 10.77
CA PHE A 49 -10.67 -3.17 10.62
C PHE A 49 -9.39 -2.32 10.53
N ILE A 50 -9.38 -1.24 9.77
CA ILE A 50 -8.30 -0.27 9.57
C ILE A 50 -8.70 1.04 10.23
N HIS A 51 -7.98 1.42 11.28
CA HIS A 51 -8.13 2.71 11.94
C HIS A 51 -7.49 3.85 11.12
N GLN A 52 -6.34 3.58 10.51
CA GLN A 52 -5.59 4.58 9.77
C GLN A 52 -4.80 3.95 8.61
N LEU A 53 -4.85 4.59 7.45
CA LEU A 53 -4.03 4.27 6.28
C LEU A 53 -3.35 5.55 5.80
N VAL A 54 -2.02 5.56 5.75
CA VAL A 54 -1.23 6.73 5.35
C VAL A 54 -0.25 6.34 4.26
N SER A 55 -0.26 7.11 3.16
CA SER A 55 0.79 7.07 2.15
C SER A 55 1.83 8.14 2.45
N VAL A 56 3.10 7.75 2.41
CA VAL A 56 4.23 8.63 2.72
C VAL A 56 5.08 8.75 1.46
N PRO A 57 5.19 9.94 0.85
CA PRO A 57 6.08 10.14 -0.29
C PRO A 57 7.52 9.78 0.08
N VAL A 58 8.17 8.98 -0.76
CA VAL A 58 9.55 8.51 -0.54
C VAL A 58 10.51 8.93 -1.65
N TYR A 59 11.80 8.87 -1.35
CA TYR A 59 12.86 9.22 -2.30
C TYR A 59 13.25 7.99 -3.11
N HIS A 60 12.66 7.85 -4.30
CA HIS A 60 13.01 6.81 -5.28
C HIS A 60 12.70 7.26 -6.72
N CYS A 61 11.46 7.08 -7.17
CA CYS A 61 10.97 7.52 -8.47
C CYS A 61 9.74 8.43 -8.34
N VAL A 62 9.27 8.98 -9.46
CA VAL A 62 8.03 9.79 -9.48
C VAL A 62 6.87 8.93 -8.99
N ASN A 63 6.07 9.48 -8.07
CA ASN A 63 4.95 8.77 -7.43
C ASN A 63 5.37 7.52 -6.63
N ALA A 64 6.56 7.52 -6.02
CA ALA A 64 6.96 6.49 -5.05
C ALA A 64 6.42 6.80 -3.64
N PHE A 65 5.81 5.80 -3.01
CA PHE A 65 5.23 5.92 -1.66
C PHE A 65 5.55 4.70 -0.79
N ALA A 66 5.78 4.97 0.49
CA ALA A 66 5.63 4.00 1.57
C ALA A 66 4.20 4.03 2.10
N VAL A 67 3.81 2.97 2.81
CA VAL A 67 2.48 2.83 3.42
C VAL A 67 2.62 2.51 4.91
N VAL A 68 1.89 3.25 5.75
CA VAL A 68 1.71 2.95 7.17
C VAL A 68 0.24 2.63 7.41
N ILE A 69 -0.02 1.45 7.95
CA ILE A 69 -1.36 0.96 8.29
C ILE A 69 -1.44 0.81 9.80
N THR A 70 -2.49 1.33 10.40
CA THR A 70 -2.87 1.03 11.79
C THR A 70 -4.24 0.36 11.77
N PHE A 71 -4.31 -0.85 12.28
CA PHE A 71 -5.55 -1.62 12.40
C PHE A 71 -6.36 -1.15 13.60
N ALA A 72 -7.65 -1.50 13.64
CA ALA A 72 -8.56 -1.16 14.73
C ALA A 72 -8.18 -1.78 16.09
N ASN A 73 -7.32 -2.82 16.08
CA ASN A 73 -6.73 -3.43 17.27
C ASN A 73 -5.34 -2.85 17.60
N ASP A 74 -5.02 -1.67 17.10
CA ASP A 74 -3.77 -0.92 17.30
C ASP A 74 -2.50 -1.56 16.72
N ILE A 75 -2.60 -2.72 16.05
CA ILE A 75 -1.47 -3.27 15.30
C ILE A 75 -1.08 -2.28 14.20
N LYS A 76 0.20 -1.94 14.13
CA LYS A 76 0.76 -1.02 13.15
C LYS A 76 1.76 -1.72 12.24
N ILE A 77 1.52 -1.66 10.95
CA ILE A 77 2.41 -2.19 9.92
C ILE A 77 2.98 -1.04 9.09
N CYS A 78 4.29 -1.06 8.87
CA CYS A 78 4.99 -0.13 8.00
C CYS A 78 5.59 -0.90 6.82
N TYR A 79 5.25 -0.49 5.60
CA TYR A 79 5.83 -0.99 4.36
C TYR A 79 6.52 0.15 3.63
N SER A 80 7.83 0.05 3.37
CA SER A 80 8.56 1.17 2.79
C SER A 80 8.41 1.33 1.29
N GLY A 81 8.05 0.25 0.58
CA GLY A 81 8.41 0.13 -0.84
C GLY A 81 9.91 0.26 -1.06
N ASP A 82 10.31 0.49 -2.30
CA ASP A 82 11.67 0.89 -2.64
C ASP A 82 11.89 2.35 -2.24
N CYS A 83 12.89 2.61 -1.40
CA CYS A 83 13.02 3.91 -0.76
C CYS A 83 14.43 4.16 -0.22
N ARG A 84 15.06 5.30 -0.57
CA ARG A 84 16.23 5.81 0.18
C ARG A 84 15.84 6.23 1.60
N PRO A 85 16.76 6.32 2.57
CA PRO A 85 16.44 6.76 3.94
C PRO A 85 15.57 8.03 3.97
N ASN A 86 14.42 7.95 4.68
CA ASN A 86 13.38 8.99 4.66
C ASN A 86 12.86 9.30 6.08
N ASN A 87 13.10 10.52 6.55
CA ASN A 87 12.73 10.95 7.90
C ASN A 87 11.22 10.97 8.16
N ASN A 88 10.40 11.27 7.15
CA ASN A 88 8.95 11.27 7.31
C ASN A 88 8.44 9.85 7.54
N LEU A 89 8.97 8.88 6.80
CA LEU A 89 8.68 7.45 7.00
C LEU A 89 9.15 7.00 8.37
N THR A 90 10.38 7.35 8.79
CA THR A 90 10.88 7.01 10.14
C THR A 90 9.95 7.54 11.23
N ARG A 91 9.46 8.78 11.10
CA ARG A 91 8.55 9.38 12.08
C ARG A 91 7.16 8.70 12.09
N LEU A 92 6.60 8.43 10.92
CA LEU A 92 5.25 7.86 10.81
C LEU A 92 5.22 6.36 11.11
N GLY A 93 6.27 5.63 10.75
CA GLY A 93 6.45 4.21 11.02
C GLY A 93 7.02 3.90 12.41
N LEU A 94 7.27 4.91 13.24
CA LEU A 94 7.79 4.72 14.59
C LEU A 94 6.84 3.85 15.42
N HIS A 95 7.41 2.90 16.17
CA HIS A 95 6.67 1.92 16.96
C HIS A 95 5.65 1.12 16.13
N CYS A 96 6.00 0.76 14.90
CA CYS A 96 5.26 -0.29 14.19
C CYS A 96 5.59 -1.65 14.82
N ASP A 97 4.60 -2.54 14.81
CA ASP A 97 4.74 -3.94 15.24
C ASP A 97 5.42 -4.78 14.17
N LEU A 98 5.24 -4.41 12.89
CA LEU A 98 5.91 -5.02 11.75
C LEU A 98 6.43 -3.97 10.78
N LEU A 99 7.72 -4.05 10.47
CA LEU A 99 8.37 -3.30 9.40
C LEU A 99 8.74 -4.24 8.27
N ILE A 100 8.20 -3.98 7.09
CA ILE A 100 8.61 -4.61 5.83
C ILE A 100 9.40 -3.55 5.07
N HIS A 101 10.73 -3.67 5.11
CA HIS A 101 11.64 -2.74 4.47
C HIS A 101 12.32 -3.38 3.27
N GLU A 102 12.49 -2.60 2.22
CA GLU A 102 13.36 -2.96 1.12
C GLU A 102 14.82 -3.10 1.60
N ALA A 103 15.54 -4.03 1.00
CA ALA A 103 16.90 -4.41 1.39
C ALA A 103 17.74 -4.70 0.14
N THR A 104 17.67 -3.83 -0.85
CA THR A 104 18.53 -3.88 -2.03
C THR A 104 19.94 -3.47 -1.60
N PHE A 105 20.91 -4.27 -2.00
CA PHE A 105 22.32 -3.95 -1.85
C PHE A 105 22.80 -3.21 -3.09
N ASP A 106 23.77 -2.32 -2.92
CA ASP A 106 24.71 -1.97 -4.00
C ASP A 106 25.70 -3.13 -4.23
#